data_AF-A0A7L4QTZ1-F1
#
_entry.id   AF-A0A7L4QTZ1-F1
#
_cell.length_a   1.000
_cell.length_b   1.000
_cell.length_c   1.000
_cell.angle_alpha   90.00
_cell.angle_beta   90.00
_cell.angle_gamma   90.00
#
_symmetry.space_group_name_H-M   'P 1'
#
loop_
_entity.id
_entity.type
_entity.pdbx_description
1 polymer ?
#
loop_
_entity_poly.entity_id
_entity_poly.type
_entity_poly.pdbx_seq_one_letter_code
_entity_poly.pdbx_strand_id
1 'polypeptide(L)'
;MDLTELTGAILSYGEICDHCLGRMVGKRSFGLTNDQRGKALRISFYLARNEPYKPHEGTCWICQDFFEDIGEWADRVVAALEGTEFSTFLIGTRIPPLMAEGEEMVWSDLSLSFAEPLKSEINREVGKAVVERTGKEADLSRPDVVIILDPVSGTVEVQVNPVFFSGRYRKLERGIPQTHWDCRICRGKGCERCGFTGKQYPDSVEELIGRPVVELFGAEGAVLHGAGREDIDARMIGTGRPFVMEVVSPRRRTIDLRTVEMEVNKQAEGRVEVSLSGWSRREDVETIKSDKAHKKYRILVEIDGPLSFSELKSALEALKGV
;
A
#
# COMPACT_ATOMS: atom_id res chain seq x y z
N MET A 1 -15.48 40.06 11.75
CA MET A 1 -16.35 39.16 12.51
C MET A 1 -15.56 38.65 13.69
N ASP A 2 -15.99 38.95 14.91
CA ASP A 2 -15.42 38.32 16.09
C ASP A 2 -15.82 36.83 16.18
N LEU A 3 -15.28 36.10 17.15
CA LEU A 3 -15.52 34.65 17.23
C LEU A 3 -16.99 34.31 17.57
N THR A 4 -17.66 35.18 18.32
CA THR A 4 -19.06 35.01 18.74
C THR A 4 -19.99 35.28 17.56
N GLU A 5 -19.76 36.37 16.82
CA GLU A 5 -20.47 36.68 15.58
C GLU A 5 -20.30 35.56 14.54
N LEU A 6 -19.08 35.02 14.42
CA LEU A 6 -18.79 33.90 13.52
C LEU A 6 -19.52 32.64 13.92
N THR A 7 -19.54 32.32 15.22
CA THR A 7 -20.28 31.19 15.74
C THR A 7 -21.77 31.33 15.41
N GLY A 8 -22.34 32.53 15.61
CA GLY A 8 -23.72 32.81 15.24
C GLY A 8 -24.00 32.65 13.74
N ALA A 9 -23.09 33.13 12.89
CA ALA A 9 -23.21 32.97 11.44
C ALA A 9 -23.21 31.48 11.04
N ILE A 10 -22.31 30.66 11.60
CA ILE A 10 -22.28 29.21 11.34
C ILE A 10 -23.56 28.52 11.83
N LEU A 11 -24.03 28.85 13.04
CA LEU A 11 -25.25 28.29 13.63
C LEU A 11 -26.51 28.66 12.81
N SER A 12 -26.47 29.74 12.02
CA SER A 12 -27.61 30.15 11.20
C SER A 12 -27.88 29.27 9.98
N TYR A 13 -26.92 28.43 9.57
CA TYR A 13 -27.08 27.51 8.44
C TYR A 13 -27.96 26.30 8.77
N GLY A 14 -27.99 25.87 10.03
CA GLY A 14 -28.76 24.71 10.47
C GLY A 14 -28.14 24.05 11.71
N GLU A 15 -28.79 22.96 12.15
CA GLU A 15 -28.35 22.15 13.30
C GLU A 15 -26.98 21.53 13.05
N ILE A 16 -25.99 21.88 13.87
CA ILE A 16 -24.59 21.48 13.69
C ILE A 16 -24.06 20.89 15.00
N CYS A 17 -23.43 19.73 14.94
CA CYS A 17 -22.81 19.11 16.11
C CYS A 17 -21.54 19.84 16.56
N ASP A 18 -21.07 19.56 17.76
CA ASP A 18 -19.90 20.25 18.33
C ASP A 18 -18.59 19.90 17.59
N HIS A 19 -18.42 18.69 17.06
CA HIS A 19 -17.30 18.38 16.16
C HIS A 19 -17.29 19.26 14.91
N CYS A 20 -18.44 19.38 14.23
CA CYS A 20 -18.57 20.20 13.02
C CYS A 20 -18.48 21.70 13.30
N LEU A 21 -18.98 22.18 14.44
CA LEU A 21 -18.82 23.56 14.84
C LEU A 21 -17.36 23.90 15.19
N GLY A 22 -16.70 23.02 15.94
CA GLY A 22 -15.31 23.19 16.34
C GLY A 22 -14.35 23.18 15.15
N ARG A 23 -14.49 22.23 14.23
CA ARG A 23 -13.60 22.14 13.05
C ARG A 23 -13.62 23.40 12.19
N MET A 24 -14.70 24.19 12.18
CA MET A 24 -14.76 25.48 11.47
C MET A 24 -13.68 26.47 11.95
N VAL A 25 -13.17 26.28 13.17
CA VAL A 25 -12.04 27.03 13.75
C VAL A 25 -10.91 26.10 14.20
N GLY A 26 -10.79 24.91 13.60
CA GLY A 26 -9.87 23.85 14.03
C GLY A 26 -8.40 24.24 14.06
N LYS A 27 -7.97 25.22 13.24
CA LYS A 27 -6.59 25.74 13.24
C LYS A 27 -6.32 26.85 14.27
N ARG A 28 -7.30 27.27 15.07
CA ARG A 28 -7.13 28.28 16.12
C ARG A 28 -7.01 27.62 17.47
N SER A 29 -6.04 28.00 18.32
CA SER A 29 -5.82 27.41 19.65
C SER A 29 -5.51 25.90 19.62
N PHE A 30 -4.44 25.47 20.28
CA PHE A 30 -3.96 24.08 20.23
C PHE A 30 -4.28 23.32 21.53
N GLY A 31 -4.35 21.98 21.47
CA GLY A 31 -4.57 21.12 22.64
C GLY A 31 -6.03 20.80 22.97
N LEU A 32 -6.99 21.27 22.17
CA LEU A 32 -8.42 20.93 22.29
C LEU A 32 -8.84 20.02 21.14
N THR A 33 -9.72 19.06 21.43
CA THR A 33 -10.48 18.35 20.39
C THR A 33 -11.50 19.29 19.73
N ASN A 34 -11.96 18.97 18.53
CA ASN A 34 -12.97 19.79 17.88
C ASN A 34 -14.33 19.70 18.59
N ASP A 35 -14.68 18.57 19.22
CA ASP A 35 -15.85 18.49 20.11
C ASP A 35 -15.78 19.53 21.25
N GLN A 36 -14.69 19.52 22.02
CA GLN A 36 -14.49 20.50 23.10
C GLN A 36 -14.53 21.94 22.60
N ARG A 37 -13.92 22.17 21.43
CA ARG A 37 -13.88 23.49 20.79
C ARG A 37 -15.27 23.95 20.37
N GLY A 38 -16.05 23.11 19.69
CA GLY A 38 -17.42 23.43 19.29
C GLY A 38 -18.31 23.71 20.48
N LYS A 39 -18.23 22.87 21.52
CA LYS A 39 -18.95 23.07 22.77
C LYS A 39 -18.61 24.42 23.41
N ALA A 40 -17.33 24.78 23.46
CA ALA A 40 -16.89 26.07 24.00
C ALA A 40 -17.40 27.26 23.18
N LEU A 41 -17.40 27.17 21.84
CA LEU A 41 -17.96 28.20 20.96
C LEU A 41 -19.45 28.40 21.21
N ARG A 42 -20.21 27.29 21.26
CA ARG A 42 -21.65 27.31 21.50
C ARG A 42 -21.99 27.94 22.84
N ILE A 43 -21.29 27.54 23.91
CA ILE A 43 -21.47 28.13 25.24
C ILE A 43 -21.16 29.64 25.21
N SER A 44 -20.03 30.02 24.60
CA SER A 44 -19.62 31.43 24.51
C SER A 44 -20.62 32.28 23.73
N PHE A 45 -21.19 31.73 22.66
CA PHE A 45 -22.22 32.38 21.85
C PHE A 45 -23.48 32.74 22.65
N TYR A 46 -24.07 31.76 23.33
CA TYR A 46 -25.28 31.99 24.13
C TYR A 46 -25.01 32.90 25.34
N LEU A 47 -23.86 32.73 25.99
CA LEU A 47 -23.47 33.56 27.12
C LEU A 47 -23.30 35.04 26.73
N ALA A 48 -22.64 35.32 25.59
CA ALA A 48 -22.43 36.68 25.10
C ALA A 48 -23.74 37.40 24.74
N ARG A 49 -24.78 36.65 24.35
CA ARG A 49 -26.11 37.19 24.01
C ARG A 49 -27.07 37.22 25.20
N ASN A 50 -26.66 36.68 26.35
CA ASN A 50 -27.51 36.47 27.51
C ASN A 50 -28.80 35.68 27.16
N GLU A 51 -28.65 34.65 26.32
CA GLU A 51 -29.71 33.74 25.90
C GLU A 51 -29.54 32.37 26.59
N PRO A 52 -30.62 31.60 26.86
CA PRO A 52 -30.51 30.25 27.38
C PRO A 52 -29.65 29.36 26.48
N TYR A 53 -28.72 28.61 27.07
CA TYR A 53 -27.90 27.65 26.33
C TYR A 53 -28.79 26.60 25.65
N LYS A 54 -28.57 26.40 24.35
CA LYS A 54 -29.18 25.32 23.58
C LYS A 54 -28.08 24.37 23.10
N PRO A 55 -28.09 23.10 23.50
CA PRO A 55 -27.22 22.10 22.89
C PRO A 55 -27.62 21.87 21.43
N HIS A 56 -26.78 21.16 20.68
CA HIS A 56 -27.19 20.62 19.39
C HIS A 56 -28.32 19.61 19.60
N GLU A 57 -29.40 19.72 18.81
CA GLU A 57 -30.54 18.80 18.84
C GLU A 57 -30.91 18.37 17.40
N GLY A 58 -31.14 17.08 17.18
CA GLY A 58 -31.47 16.53 15.87
C GLY A 58 -30.23 16.27 15.00
N THR A 59 -30.43 16.15 13.69
CA THR A 59 -29.36 15.71 12.79
C THR A 59 -28.46 16.85 12.33
N CYS A 60 -27.16 16.66 12.52
CA CYS A 60 -26.13 17.57 12.04
C CYS A 60 -26.21 17.70 10.52
N TRP A 61 -26.52 18.90 10.03
CA TRP A 61 -26.72 19.16 8.60
C TRP A 61 -25.45 18.93 7.77
N ILE A 62 -24.26 18.99 8.40
CA ILE A 62 -22.97 18.75 7.77
C ILE A 62 -22.58 17.27 7.78
N CYS A 63 -22.40 16.67 8.96
CA CYS A 63 -21.87 15.31 9.07
C CYS A 63 -22.94 14.22 9.17
N GLN A 64 -24.22 14.57 9.19
CA GLN A 64 -25.34 13.63 9.33
C GLN A 64 -25.10 12.64 10.48
N ASP A 65 -24.75 13.16 11.65
CA ASP A 65 -24.52 12.43 12.91
C ASP A 65 -23.42 11.36 12.88
N PHE A 66 -22.53 11.38 11.88
CA PHE A 66 -21.41 10.43 11.78
C PHE A 66 -20.61 10.25 13.08
N PHE A 67 -20.42 11.33 13.85
CA PHE A 67 -19.63 11.30 15.09
C PHE A 67 -20.31 10.56 16.24
N GLU A 68 -21.61 10.27 16.16
CA GLU A 68 -22.30 9.40 17.12
C GLU A 68 -21.92 7.92 16.91
N ASP A 69 -21.61 7.54 15.67
CA ASP A 69 -21.34 6.15 15.26
C ASP A 69 -19.84 5.78 15.27
N ILE A 70 -18.96 6.61 15.85
CA ILE A 70 -17.50 6.36 15.85
C ILE A 70 -17.17 4.96 16.38
N GLY A 71 -17.85 4.54 17.45
CA GLY A 71 -17.64 3.24 18.07
C GLY A 71 -17.98 2.08 17.13
N GLU A 72 -19.12 2.18 16.45
CA GLU A 72 -19.56 1.17 15.48
C GLU A 72 -18.61 1.09 14.28
N TRP A 73 -18.17 2.24 13.77
CA TRP A 73 -17.17 2.29 12.70
C TRP A 73 -15.87 1.61 13.13
N ALA A 74 -15.39 1.90 14.33
CA ALA A 74 -14.18 1.26 14.84
C ALA A 74 -14.34 -0.26 15.01
N ASP A 75 -15.52 -0.74 15.44
CA ASP A 75 -15.81 -2.18 15.52
C ASP A 75 -15.84 -2.84 14.14
N ARG A 76 -16.43 -2.18 13.13
CA ARG A 76 -16.40 -2.64 11.73
C ARG A 76 -14.98 -2.71 11.19
N VAL A 77 -14.13 -1.75 11.51
CA VAL A 77 -12.71 -1.76 11.14
C VAL A 77 -11.99 -2.96 11.77
N VAL A 78 -12.19 -3.19 13.07
CA VAL A 78 -11.57 -4.34 13.76
C VAL A 78 -12.01 -5.66 13.14
N ALA A 79 -13.31 -5.81 12.85
CA ALA A 79 -13.83 -7.00 12.19
C ALA A 79 -13.23 -7.20 10.79
N ALA A 80 -13.09 -6.13 10.00
CA ALA A 80 -12.49 -6.21 8.66
C ALA A 80 -11.00 -6.56 8.67
N LEU A 81 -10.30 -6.33 9.79
CA LEU A 81 -8.88 -6.63 9.97
C LEU A 81 -8.61 -8.03 10.55
N GLU A 82 -9.66 -8.81 10.84
CA GLU A 82 -9.51 -10.15 11.41
C GLU A 82 -8.66 -11.07 10.51
N GLY A 83 -7.70 -11.77 11.12
CA GLY A 83 -6.80 -12.68 10.42
C GLY A 83 -5.70 -12.00 9.59
N THR A 84 -5.56 -10.67 9.66
CA THR A 84 -4.46 -9.92 9.04
C THR A 84 -3.47 -9.44 10.11
N GLU A 85 -2.20 -9.76 9.94
CA GLU A 85 -1.11 -9.26 10.79
C GLU A 85 -0.73 -7.84 10.37
N PHE A 86 -0.74 -6.89 11.30
CA PHE A 86 -0.27 -5.52 11.09
C PHE A 86 0.20 -4.90 12.41
N SER A 87 1.06 -3.90 12.31
CA SER A 87 1.52 -3.07 13.42
C SER A 87 1.04 -1.63 13.28
N THR A 88 0.99 -1.13 12.05
CA THR A 88 0.54 0.24 11.75
C THR A 88 -0.64 0.28 10.80
N PHE A 89 -1.47 1.31 10.90
CA PHE A 89 -2.60 1.50 10.00
C PHE A 89 -2.85 2.97 9.65
N LEU A 90 -3.66 3.19 8.61
CA LEU A 90 -4.17 4.51 8.24
C LEU A 90 -5.68 4.43 8.00
N ILE A 91 -6.44 5.33 8.63
CA ILE A 91 -7.85 5.55 8.33
C ILE A 91 -7.98 6.61 7.24
N GLY A 92 -8.70 6.26 6.18
CA GLY A 92 -9.22 7.14 5.16
C GLY A 92 -10.74 7.08 5.12
N THR A 93 -11.38 8.11 4.59
CA THR A 93 -12.84 8.17 4.43
C THR A 93 -13.18 8.69 3.04
N ARG A 94 -14.15 8.05 2.39
CA ARG A 94 -14.78 8.53 1.15
C ARG A 94 -15.96 9.43 1.55
N ILE A 95 -15.72 10.73 1.63
CA ILE A 95 -16.73 11.70 2.10
C ILE A 95 -17.92 11.72 1.12
N PRO A 96 -19.15 11.51 1.61
CA PRO A 96 -20.35 11.65 0.77
C PRO A 96 -20.46 13.05 0.16
N PRO A 97 -20.87 13.19 -1.11
CA PRO A 97 -21.00 14.50 -1.76
C PRO A 97 -21.84 15.49 -0.94
N LEU A 98 -22.96 15.04 -0.35
CA LEU A 98 -23.81 15.87 0.49
C LEU A 98 -23.04 16.51 1.68
N MET A 99 -22.17 15.75 2.34
CA MET A 99 -21.37 16.25 3.47
C MET A 99 -20.27 17.22 3.01
N ALA A 100 -19.64 16.92 1.86
CA ALA A 100 -18.61 17.77 1.27
C ALA A 100 -19.19 19.13 0.83
N GLU A 101 -20.35 19.12 0.17
CA GLU A 101 -21.05 20.36 -0.23
C GLU A 101 -21.51 21.17 0.99
N GLY A 102 -22.02 20.50 2.03
CA GLY A 102 -22.42 21.18 3.27
C GLY A 102 -21.24 21.87 3.97
N GLU A 103 -20.07 21.23 3.98
CA GLU A 103 -18.82 21.85 4.44
C GLU A 103 -18.41 23.05 3.59
N GLU A 104 -18.33 22.85 2.26
CA GLU A 104 -17.82 23.85 1.32
C GLU A 104 -18.70 25.12 1.29
N MET A 105 -20.02 24.96 1.44
CA MET A 105 -20.94 26.10 1.51
C MET A 105 -20.60 27.04 2.67
N VAL A 106 -20.40 26.52 3.89
CA VAL A 106 -20.02 27.35 5.05
C VAL A 106 -18.66 28.00 4.84
N TRP A 107 -17.71 27.24 4.29
CA TRP A 107 -16.34 27.69 4.11
C TRP A 107 -16.26 28.85 3.12
N SER A 108 -16.94 28.73 1.99
CA SER A 108 -16.97 29.73 0.94
C SER A 108 -17.72 30.98 1.38
N ASP A 109 -18.93 30.84 1.92
CA ASP A 109 -19.76 31.98 2.32
C ASP A 109 -19.12 32.82 3.43
N LEU A 110 -18.47 32.17 4.41
CA LEU A 110 -17.84 32.83 5.55
C LEU A 110 -16.33 33.05 5.36
N SER A 111 -15.77 32.67 4.20
CA SER A 111 -14.35 32.81 3.86
C SER A 111 -13.41 32.22 4.93
N LEU A 112 -13.70 30.99 5.38
CA LEU A 112 -12.99 30.35 6.49
C LEU A 112 -11.62 29.79 6.06
N SER A 113 -10.54 30.50 6.41
CA SER A 113 -9.16 30.04 6.14
C SER A 113 -8.59 29.09 7.21
N PHE A 114 -9.23 29.06 8.37
CA PHE A 114 -8.77 28.35 9.58
C PHE A 114 -9.56 27.06 9.87
N ALA A 115 -10.45 26.66 8.98
CA ALA A 115 -11.22 25.44 9.13
C ALA A 115 -10.37 24.19 8.88
N GLU A 116 -10.73 23.10 9.56
CA GLU A 116 -10.21 21.76 9.34
C GLU A 116 -11.22 20.95 8.51
N PRO A 117 -10.77 20.22 7.46
CA PRO A 117 -11.61 19.35 6.66
C PRO A 117 -12.32 18.27 7.49
N LEU A 118 -13.60 18.03 7.20
CA LEU A 118 -14.42 16.99 7.82
C LEU A 118 -13.76 15.61 7.73
N LYS A 119 -13.15 15.32 6.57
CA LYS A 119 -12.37 14.09 6.35
C LYS A 119 -11.28 13.88 7.39
N SER A 120 -10.55 14.93 7.74
CA SER A 120 -9.44 14.86 8.69
C SER A 120 -9.94 14.60 10.11
N GLU A 121 -11.06 15.21 10.49
CA GLU A 121 -11.71 14.96 11.78
C GLU A 121 -12.20 13.50 11.87
N ILE A 122 -12.97 13.04 10.88
CA ILE A 122 -13.49 11.66 10.83
C ILE A 122 -12.35 10.65 10.94
N ASN A 123 -11.32 10.78 10.10
CA ASN A 123 -10.19 9.86 10.10
C ASN A 123 -9.48 9.82 11.45
N ARG A 124 -9.34 10.98 12.11
CA ARG A 124 -8.69 11.06 13.42
C ARG A 124 -9.53 10.43 14.52
N GLU A 125 -10.82 10.74 14.60
CA GLU A 125 -11.67 10.25 15.68
C GLU A 125 -11.91 8.73 15.57
N VAL A 126 -12.16 8.21 14.36
CA VAL A 126 -12.20 6.76 14.14
C VAL A 126 -10.83 6.13 14.38
N GLY A 127 -9.75 6.80 13.96
CA GLY A 127 -8.38 6.34 14.22
C GLY A 127 -8.09 6.13 15.70
N LYS A 128 -8.41 7.11 16.56
CA LYS A 128 -8.27 6.97 18.02
C LYS A 128 -9.07 5.79 18.56
N ALA A 129 -10.32 5.64 18.14
CA ALA A 129 -11.20 4.56 18.56
C ALA A 129 -10.68 3.17 18.13
N VAL A 130 -9.98 3.07 16.99
CA VAL A 130 -9.31 1.84 16.55
C VAL A 130 -8.03 1.58 17.34
N VAL A 131 -7.24 2.60 17.67
CA VAL A 131 -6.06 2.46 18.56
C VAL A 131 -6.48 1.87 19.92
N GLU A 132 -7.55 2.38 20.52
CA GLU A 132 -8.06 1.90 21.80
C GLU A 132 -8.47 0.41 21.77
N ARG A 133 -9.03 -0.05 20.64
CA ARG A 133 -9.48 -1.44 20.48
C ARG A 133 -8.36 -2.42 20.14
N THR A 134 -7.37 -1.98 19.37
CA THR A 134 -6.35 -2.86 18.77
C THR A 134 -4.98 -2.75 19.44
N GLY A 135 -4.70 -1.64 20.12
CA GLY A 135 -3.36 -1.29 20.61
C GLY A 135 -2.33 -1.03 19.50
N LYS A 136 -2.78 -0.88 18.24
CA LYS A 136 -1.93 -0.64 17.07
C LYS A 136 -1.74 0.84 16.83
N GLU A 137 -0.70 1.21 16.10
CA GLU A 137 -0.33 2.61 15.88
C GLU A 137 -0.86 3.15 14.55
N ALA A 138 -1.28 4.41 14.52
CA ALA A 138 -1.61 5.09 13.27
C ALA A 138 -0.33 5.65 12.62
N ASP A 139 -0.05 5.28 11.37
CA ASP A 139 1.08 5.80 10.58
C ASP A 139 0.57 6.36 9.25
N LEU A 140 0.66 7.68 9.09
CA LEU A 140 0.18 8.37 7.88
C LEU A 140 1.14 8.26 6.69
N SER A 141 2.37 7.86 6.95
CA SER A 141 3.44 7.81 5.96
C SER A 141 3.67 6.41 5.43
N ARG A 142 3.65 5.40 6.33
CA ARG A 142 4.02 4.02 6.02
C ARG A 142 3.12 3.02 6.76
N PRO A 143 1.81 3.04 6.52
CA PRO A 143 0.89 2.08 7.13
C PRO A 143 1.13 0.66 6.59
N ASP A 144 0.93 -0.36 7.42
CA ASP A 144 0.84 -1.75 6.95
C ASP A 144 -0.50 -2.00 6.24
N VAL A 145 -1.56 -1.35 6.70
CA VAL A 145 -2.92 -1.46 6.17
C VAL A 145 -3.57 -0.09 6.03
N VAL A 146 -4.22 0.17 4.91
CA VAL A 146 -5.03 1.35 4.65
C VAL A 146 -6.49 0.93 4.72
N ILE A 147 -7.26 1.59 5.58
CA ILE A 147 -8.67 1.31 5.81
C ILE A 147 -9.47 2.49 5.28
N ILE A 148 -10.39 2.25 4.35
CA ILE A 148 -11.23 3.27 3.75
C ILE A 148 -12.67 3.06 4.22
N LEU A 149 -13.17 4.03 4.98
CA LEU A 149 -14.56 4.09 5.41
C LEU A 149 -15.44 4.62 4.27
N ASP A 150 -16.56 3.97 4.02
CA ASP A 150 -17.57 4.42 3.06
C ASP A 150 -18.91 4.65 3.80
N PRO A 151 -19.19 5.88 4.28
CA PRO A 151 -20.38 6.16 5.05
C PRO A 151 -21.69 5.95 4.27
N VAL A 152 -21.67 6.04 2.94
CA VAL A 152 -22.87 5.87 2.11
C VAL A 152 -23.30 4.40 2.08
N SER A 153 -22.34 3.50 1.88
CA SER A 153 -22.61 2.06 1.83
C SER A 153 -22.57 1.38 3.20
N GLY A 154 -22.03 2.05 4.22
CA GLY A 154 -21.78 1.47 5.54
C GLY A 154 -20.64 0.45 5.54
N THR A 155 -19.81 0.40 4.49
CA THR A 155 -18.75 -0.61 4.35
C THR A 155 -17.38 -0.08 4.72
N VAL A 156 -16.48 -1.01 5.01
CA VAL A 156 -15.06 -0.75 5.26
C VAL A 156 -14.26 -1.53 4.22
N GLU A 157 -13.43 -0.82 3.45
CA GLU A 157 -12.49 -1.42 2.51
C GLU A 157 -11.10 -1.48 3.16
N VAL A 158 -10.45 -2.65 3.12
CA VAL A 158 -9.10 -2.83 3.65
C VAL A 158 -8.14 -3.10 2.50
N GLN A 159 -7.10 -2.27 2.40
CA GLN A 159 -6.00 -2.42 1.46
C GLN A 159 -4.73 -2.76 2.25
N VAL A 160 -4.20 -3.96 2.03
CA VAL A 160 -2.99 -4.44 2.71
C VAL A 160 -1.76 -4.04 1.89
N ASN A 161 -0.88 -3.23 2.47
CA ASN A 161 0.33 -2.81 1.76
C ASN A 161 1.32 -3.98 1.62
N PRO A 162 2.03 -4.08 0.49
CA PRO A 162 3.00 -5.15 0.29
C PRO A 162 4.20 -5.05 1.23
N VAL A 163 4.87 -6.18 1.45
CA VAL A 163 6.20 -6.22 2.07
C VAL A 163 7.24 -6.57 1.00
N PHE A 164 8.46 -6.08 1.18
CA PHE A 164 9.53 -6.27 0.21
C PHE A 164 10.76 -6.88 0.86
N PHE A 165 11.40 -7.83 0.19
CA PHE A 165 12.72 -8.31 0.57
C PHE A 165 13.63 -8.40 -0.65
N SER A 166 14.93 -8.30 -0.42
CA SER A 166 15.95 -8.31 -1.46
C SER A 166 16.82 -9.55 -1.37
N GLY A 167 17.41 -9.92 -2.49
CA GLY A 167 18.35 -11.03 -2.56
C GLY A 167 19.00 -11.17 -3.92
N ARG A 168 19.62 -12.32 -4.13
CA ARG A 168 20.18 -12.72 -5.42
C ARG A 168 19.67 -14.11 -5.78
N TYR A 169 19.26 -14.31 -7.02
CA TYR A 169 18.88 -15.63 -7.51
C TYR A 169 19.90 -16.18 -8.50
N ARG A 170 20.10 -17.49 -8.48
CA ARG A 170 20.75 -18.27 -9.53
C ARG A 170 19.68 -19.07 -10.25
N LYS A 171 19.73 -19.05 -11.59
CA LYS A 171 18.90 -19.85 -12.47
C LYS A 171 19.77 -20.96 -13.05
N LEU A 172 19.60 -22.17 -12.55
CA LEU A 172 20.41 -23.33 -12.88
C LEU A 172 19.87 -24.11 -14.08
N GLU A 173 18.56 -23.98 -14.34
CA GLU A 173 17.85 -24.61 -15.44
C GLU A 173 17.75 -23.67 -16.67
N ARG A 174 17.88 -24.25 -17.87
CA ARG A 174 17.54 -23.57 -19.14
C ARG A 174 16.11 -23.92 -19.52
N GLY A 175 15.40 -23.02 -20.22
CA GLY A 175 14.03 -23.26 -20.68
C GLY A 175 12.94 -22.64 -19.79
N ILE A 176 13.32 -21.97 -18.69
CA ILE A 176 12.39 -21.20 -17.86
C ILE A 176 12.61 -19.68 -18.02
N PRO A 177 11.57 -18.87 -18.25
CA PRO A 177 11.70 -17.40 -18.28
C PRO A 177 11.96 -16.84 -16.88
N GLN A 178 12.41 -15.58 -16.81
CA GLN A 178 12.58 -14.88 -15.54
C GLN A 178 11.23 -14.59 -14.86
N THR A 179 10.26 -14.08 -15.61
CA THR A 179 8.93 -13.68 -15.12
C THR A 179 7.84 -14.51 -15.77
N HIS A 180 6.63 -14.45 -15.23
CA HIS A 180 5.46 -15.09 -15.82
C HIS A 180 5.18 -14.58 -17.25
N TRP A 181 4.90 -15.51 -18.18
CA TRP A 181 4.52 -15.19 -19.57
C TRP A 181 3.14 -15.78 -19.88
N ASP A 182 2.20 -14.90 -20.19
CA ASP A 182 0.85 -15.30 -20.62
C ASP A 182 0.90 -16.11 -21.92
N CYS A 183 0.01 -17.09 -22.04
CA CYS A 183 -0.21 -17.81 -23.28
C CYS A 183 -0.65 -16.83 -24.38
N ARG A 184 0.09 -16.82 -25.49
CA ARG A 184 -0.14 -15.91 -26.63
C ARG A 184 -1.52 -16.00 -27.27
N ILE A 185 -2.22 -17.13 -27.10
CA ILE A 185 -3.54 -17.37 -27.69
C ILE A 185 -4.65 -16.84 -26.78
N CYS A 186 -4.68 -17.29 -25.53
CA CYS A 186 -5.75 -16.94 -24.60
C CYS A 186 -5.47 -15.69 -23.76
N ARG A 187 -4.24 -15.17 -23.80
CA ARG A 187 -3.79 -14.00 -23.01
C ARG A 187 -4.08 -14.18 -21.52
N GLY A 188 -3.58 -15.27 -20.93
CA GLY A 188 -3.76 -15.59 -19.51
C GLY A 188 -5.07 -16.30 -19.14
N LYS A 189 -6.10 -16.27 -20.00
CA LYS A 189 -7.43 -16.83 -19.65
C LYS A 189 -7.52 -18.37 -19.51
N GLY A 190 -6.55 -19.10 -20.04
CA GLY A 190 -6.61 -20.56 -20.20
C GLY A 190 -7.24 -20.99 -21.53
N CYS A 191 -6.62 -21.97 -22.22
CA CYS A 191 -7.16 -22.66 -23.38
C CYS A 191 -6.53 -24.05 -23.54
N GLU A 192 -7.10 -24.89 -24.42
CA GLU A 192 -6.58 -26.24 -24.70
C GLU A 192 -5.08 -26.24 -25.03
N ARG A 193 -4.60 -25.25 -25.79
CA ARG A 193 -3.19 -25.16 -26.20
C ARG A 193 -2.22 -25.05 -25.01
N CYS A 194 -2.61 -24.35 -23.95
CA CYS A 194 -1.78 -24.21 -22.75
C CYS A 194 -2.21 -25.16 -21.62
N GLY A 195 -3.03 -26.18 -21.92
CA GLY A 195 -3.58 -27.08 -20.92
C GLY A 195 -4.43 -26.34 -19.87
N PHE A 196 -5.15 -25.29 -20.29
CA PHE A 196 -5.98 -24.43 -19.43
C PHE A 196 -5.24 -23.66 -18.34
N THR A 197 -3.91 -23.67 -18.34
CA THR A 197 -3.09 -22.96 -17.34
C THR A 197 -3.06 -21.46 -17.54
N GLY A 198 -3.37 -20.99 -18.76
CA GLY A 198 -3.21 -19.59 -19.15
C GLY A 198 -1.78 -19.19 -19.48
N LYS A 199 -0.79 -20.09 -19.29
CA LYS A 199 0.64 -19.76 -19.35
C LYS A 199 1.29 -20.18 -20.67
N GLN A 200 2.30 -19.44 -21.11
CA GLN A 200 3.16 -19.88 -22.23
C GLN A 200 4.20 -20.90 -21.75
N TYR A 201 4.74 -20.72 -20.55
CA TYR A 201 5.67 -21.65 -19.90
C TYR A 201 5.10 -22.05 -18.54
N PRO A 202 5.27 -23.32 -18.12
CA PRO A 202 4.70 -23.79 -16.85
C PRO A 202 5.21 -23.05 -15.61
N ASP A 203 6.50 -22.71 -15.61
CA ASP A 203 7.19 -22.07 -14.50
C ASP A 203 8.08 -20.92 -15.00
N SER A 204 8.40 -20.01 -14.08
CA SER A 204 9.37 -18.94 -14.23
C SER A 204 10.20 -18.81 -12.94
N VAL A 205 11.33 -18.10 -12.99
CA VAL A 205 12.13 -17.81 -11.78
C VAL A 205 11.27 -17.10 -10.73
N GLU A 206 10.48 -16.10 -11.15
CA GLU A 206 9.51 -15.39 -10.32
C GLU A 206 8.55 -16.33 -9.61
N GLU A 207 7.95 -17.29 -10.32
CA GLU A 207 6.98 -18.23 -9.72
C GLU A 207 7.64 -19.28 -8.82
N LEU A 208 8.84 -19.74 -9.16
CA LEU A 208 9.59 -20.71 -8.34
C LEU A 208 10.01 -20.11 -6.99
N ILE A 209 10.32 -18.82 -6.96
CA ILE A 209 10.58 -18.09 -5.70
C ILE A 209 9.24 -17.69 -5.05
N GLY A 210 8.27 -17.26 -5.85
CA GLY A 210 7.03 -16.67 -5.39
C GLY A 210 6.06 -17.63 -4.71
N ARG A 211 5.93 -18.88 -5.17
CA ARG A 211 4.99 -19.87 -4.58
C ARG A 211 5.23 -20.12 -3.08
N PRO A 212 6.44 -20.51 -2.63
CA PRO A 212 6.70 -20.70 -1.18
C PRO A 212 6.55 -19.39 -0.40
N VAL A 213 6.87 -18.24 -1.01
CA VAL A 213 6.66 -16.92 -0.39
C VAL A 213 5.17 -16.66 -0.17
N VAL A 214 4.34 -16.88 -1.20
CA VAL A 214 2.88 -16.71 -1.11
C VAL A 214 2.29 -17.59 -0.02
N GLU A 215 2.70 -18.85 0.07
CA GLU A 215 2.25 -19.80 1.09
C GLU A 215 2.65 -19.35 2.51
N LEU A 216 3.93 -19.00 2.71
CA LEU A 216 4.43 -18.60 4.03
C LEU A 216 3.74 -17.33 4.55
N PHE A 217 3.53 -16.35 3.68
CA PHE A 217 2.94 -15.05 4.01
C PHE A 217 1.41 -15.05 3.97
N GLY A 218 0.77 -16.10 3.44
CA GLY A 218 -0.67 -16.09 3.16
C GLY A 218 -1.04 -14.92 2.24
N ALA A 219 -0.21 -14.65 1.24
CA ALA A 219 -0.32 -13.51 0.34
C ALA A 219 -1.22 -13.81 -0.86
N GLU A 220 -1.65 -12.78 -1.59
CA GLU A 220 -2.39 -12.95 -2.84
C GLU A 220 -1.46 -13.22 -4.03
N GLY A 221 -0.21 -12.77 -3.93
CA GLY A 221 0.79 -12.94 -4.99
C GLY A 221 2.18 -12.51 -4.58
N ALA A 222 3.14 -12.75 -5.48
CA ALA A 222 4.51 -12.31 -5.35
C ALA A 222 5.04 -11.85 -6.71
N VAL A 223 5.73 -10.71 -6.76
CA VAL A 223 6.25 -10.11 -7.98
C VAL A 223 7.76 -9.91 -7.87
N LEU A 224 8.50 -10.41 -8.87
CA LEU A 224 9.95 -10.31 -8.91
C LEU A 224 10.39 -9.09 -9.72
N HIS A 225 11.06 -8.16 -9.05
CA HIS A 225 11.77 -7.06 -9.69
C HIS A 225 13.24 -7.44 -9.81
N GLY A 226 13.73 -7.68 -11.03
CA GLY A 226 15.13 -8.07 -11.26
C GLY A 226 15.99 -6.93 -11.80
N ALA A 227 17.29 -6.92 -11.45
CA ALA A 227 18.30 -6.03 -12.04
C ALA A 227 18.67 -6.46 -13.47
N GLY A 228 17.75 -6.24 -14.41
CA GLY A 228 17.81 -6.74 -15.79
C GLY A 228 17.26 -8.17 -15.93
N ARG A 229 17.38 -8.75 -17.14
CA ARG A 229 16.84 -10.07 -17.48
C ARG A 229 17.89 -10.94 -18.18
N GLU A 230 17.70 -12.25 -18.15
CA GLU A 230 18.41 -13.21 -18.98
C GLU A 230 17.42 -13.92 -19.90
N ASP A 231 17.92 -14.40 -21.03
CA ASP A 231 17.11 -15.16 -21.96
C ASP A 231 16.66 -16.50 -21.37
N ILE A 232 15.60 -17.04 -21.93
CA ILE A 232 14.97 -18.28 -21.47
C ILE A 232 15.95 -19.46 -21.49
N ASP A 233 16.80 -19.52 -22.50
CA ASP A 233 17.80 -20.54 -22.68
C ASP A 233 19.08 -20.25 -21.90
N ALA A 234 19.29 -19.06 -21.32
CA ALA A 234 20.47 -18.73 -20.54
C ALA A 234 20.34 -19.17 -19.07
N ARG A 235 21.47 -19.57 -18.47
CA ARG A 235 21.58 -19.78 -17.01
C ARG A 235 22.13 -18.52 -16.34
N MET A 236 21.67 -18.27 -15.11
CA MET A 236 22.23 -17.23 -14.22
C MET A 236 23.02 -17.92 -13.11
N ILE A 237 24.34 -17.86 -13.18
CA ILE A 237 25.26 -18.56 -12.26
C ILE A 237 26.16 -17.56 -11.51
N GLY A 238 27.19 -18.07 -10.81
CA GLY A 238 28.13 -17.23 -10.06
C GLY A 238 27.47 -16.63 -8.83
N THR A 239 27.54 -15.30 -8.66
CA THR A 239 26.92 -14.59 -7.54
C THR A 239 25.41 -14.40 -7.71
N GLY A 240 24.83 -14.79 -8.85
CA GLY A 240 23.42 -14.62 -9.14
C GLY A 240 23.03 -13.17 -9.48
N ARG A 241 21.78 -12.99 -9.89
CA ARG A 241 21.20 -11.70 -10.25
C ARG A 241 20.50 -11.07 -9.04
N PRO A 242 20.76 -9.78 -8.72
CA PRO A 242 19.99 -9.05 -7.72
C PRO A 242 18.50 -8.97 -8.08
N PHE A 243 17.66 -9.15 -7.07
CA PHE A 243 16.22 -8.95 -7.17
C PHE A 243 15.64 -8.34 -5.88
N VAL A 244 14.47 -7.73 -6.03
CA VAL A 244 13.56 -7.38 -4.95
C VAL A 244 12.27 -8.16 -5.19
N MET A 245 11.81 -8.90 -4.19
CA MET A 245 10.51 -9.55 -4.19
C MET A 245 9.50 -8.63 -3.51
N GLU A 246 8.39 -8.39 -4.18
CA GLU A 246 7.20 -7.73 -3.64
C GLU A 246 6.16 -8.78 -3.29
N VAL A 247 5.81 -8.89 -2.01
CA VAL A 247 4.78 -9.81 -1.52
C VAL A 247 3.46 -9.05 -1.41
N VAL A 248 2.48 -9.41 -2.24
CA VAL A 248 1.24 -8.66 -2.46
C VAL A 248 0.17 -9.07 -1.45
N SER A 249 -0.39 -8.10 -0.73
CA SER A 249 -1.45 -8.30 0.28
C SER A 249 -1.18 -9.47 1.25
N PRO A 250 -0.05 -9.46 2.00
CA PRO A 250 0.27 -10.55 2.91
C PRO A 250 -0.63 -10.56 4.15
N ARG A 251 -1.17 -11.73 4.53
CA ARG A 251 -1.85 -11.90 5.82
C ARG A 251 -0.88 -11.98 6.99
N ARG A 252 0.35 -12.46 6.77
CA ARG A 252 1.43 -12.52 7.75
C ARG A 252 2.57 -11.64 7.27
N ARG A 253 3.07 -10.76 8.12
CA ARG A 253 4.13 -9.79 7.77
C ARG A 253 5.46 -10.13 8.42
N THR A 254 5.44 -10.72 9.61
CA THR A 254 6.65 -11.02 10.38
C THR A 254 7.07 -12.48 10.16
N ILE A 255 7.97 -12.70 9.21
CA ILE A 255 8.54 -14.02 8.92
C ILE A 255 10.07 -13.92 8.87
N ASP A 256 10.77 -14.90 9.46
CA ASP A 256 12.23 -14.95 9.35
C ASP A 256 12.62 -15.27 7.91
N LEU A 257 13.36 -14.36 7.27
CA LEU A 257 13.85 -14.52 5.90
C LEU A 257 14.74 -15.75 5.73
N ARG A 258 15.39 -16.27 6.78
CA ARG A 258 16.10 -17.56 6.69
C ARG A 258 15.16 -18.73 6.41
N THR A 259 13.95 -18.68 6.97
CA THR A 259 12.91 -19.69 6.70
C THR A 259 12.43 -19.57 5.25
N VAL A 260 12.23 -18.33 4.77
CA VAL A 260 11.87 -18.07 3.37
C VAL A 260 12.94 -18.59 2.41
N GLU A 261 14.21 -18.26 2.66
CA GLU A 261 15.35 -18.71 1.86
C GLU A 261 15.43 -20.24 1.79
N MET A 262 15.33 -20.90 2.94
CA MET A 262 15.38 -22.36 3.03
C MET A 262 14.24 -23.02 2.26
N GLU A 263 13.01 -22.53 2.41
CA GLU A 263 11.84 -23.12 1.75
C GLU A 263 11.87 -22.89 0.23
N VAL A 264 12.29 -21.70 -0.23
CA VAL A 264 12.51 -21.43 -1.65
C VAL A 264 13.55 -22.39 -2.23
N ASN A 265 14.71 -22.50 -1.59
CA ASN A 265 15.81 -23.34 -2.08
C ASN A 265 15.45 -24.84 -2.08
N LYS A 266 14.63 -25.27 -1.13
CA LYS A 266 14.13 -26.64 -1.05
C LYS A 266 13.10 -26.94 -2.16
N GLN A 267 12.11 -26.05 -2.38
CA GLN A 267 11.07 -26.28 -3.38
C GLN A 267 11.57 -26.10 -4.81
N ALA A 268 12.55 -25.21 -5.03
CA ALA A 268 13.13 -24.93 -6.34
C ALA A 268 14.46 -25.67 -6.60
N GLU A 269 14.76 -26.71 -5.81
CA GLU A 269 16.03 -27.44 -5.83
C GLU A 269 16.42 -27.84 -7.26
N GLY A 270 17.69 -27.57 -7.62
CA GLY A 270 18.24 -27.86 -8.96
C GLY A 270 17.78 -26.93 -10.08
N ARG A 271 16.79 -26.06 -9.85
CA ARG A 271 16.22 -25.15 -10.85
C ARG A 271 16.57 -23.69 -10.56
N VAL A 272 16.27 -23.23 -9.35
CA VAL A 272 16.55 -21.87 -8.86
C VAL A 272 17.07 -21.94 -7.43
N GLU A 273 18.08 -21.14 -7.12
CA GLU A 273 18.58 -20.95 -5.76
C GLU A 273 18.60 -19.46 -5.42
N VAL A 274 18.23 -19.10 -4.20
CA VAL A 274 18.23 -17.74 -3.69
C VAL A 274 19.17 -17.59 -2.49
N SER A 275 19.71 -16.39 -2.37
CA SER A 275 20.33 -15.89 -1.14
C SER A 275 19.73 -14.53 -0.82
N LEU A 276 19.09 -14.40 0.33
CA LEU A 276 18.33 -13.22 0.75
C LEU A 276 19.23 -12.28 1.57
N SER A 277 19.26 -11.00 1.19
CA SER A 277 20.08 -9.98 1.84
C SER A 277 19.36 -9.25 2.98
N GLY A 278 18.03 -9.28 3.00
CA GLY A 278 17.22 -8.64 4.04
C GLY A 278 15.95 -8.00 3.51
N TRP A 279 15.16 -7.44 4.43
CA TRP A 279 14.00 -6.64 4.10
C TRP A 279 14.41 -5.40 3.29
N SER A 280 13.55 -5.00 2.37
CA SER A 280 13.73 -3.85 1.49
C SER A 280 12.46 -3.01 1.48
N ARG A 281 12.48 -1.95 0.68
CA ARG A 281 11.36 -1.02 0.48
C ARG A 281 11.05 -0.91 -0.99
N ARG A 282 9.94 -0.22 -1.28
CA ARG A 282 9.50 0.04 -2.65
C ARG A 282 10.55 0.83 -3.45
N GLU A 283 11.26 1.75 -2.81
CA GLU A 283 12.29 2.57 -3.47
C GLU A 283 13.51 1.73 -3.94
N ASP A 284 13.76 0.59 -3.30
CA ASP A 284 14.85 -0.30 -3.70
C ASP A 284 14.58 -0.96 -5.07
N VAL A 285 13.31 -1.06 -5.49
CA VAL A 285 12.92 -1.53 -6.82
C VAL A 285 13.48 -0.62 -7.92
N GLU A 286 13.43 0.70 -7.72
CA GLU A 286 13.97 1.67 -8.69
C GLU A 286 15.50 1.64 -8.70
N THR A 287 16.10 1.43 -7.54
CA THR A 287 17.55 1.33 -7.37
C THR A 287 18.11 0.14 -8.15
N ILE A 288 17.50 -1.05 -8.04
CA ILE A 288 17.99 -2.23 -8.77
C ILE A 288 17.75 -2.15 -10.28
N LYS A 289 16.73 -1.42 -10.73
CA LYS A 289 16.41 -1.25 -12.16
C LYS A 289 17.36 -0.27 -12.85
N SER A 290 17.91 0.68 -12.10
CA SER A 290 18.85 1.69 -12.61
C SER A 290 20.32 1.27 -12.51
N ASP A 291 20.63 0.19 -11.79
CA ASP A 291 22.00 -0.26 -11.57
C ASP A 291 22.71 -0.69 -12.87
N LYS A 292 23.83 -0.01 -13.17
CA LYS A 292 24.72 -0.30 -14.30
C LYS A 292 25.88 -1.19 -13.84
N ALA A 293 25.55 -2.41 -13.44
CA ALA A 293 26.56 -3.37 -13.01
C ALA A 293 27.34 -3.97 -14.19
N HIS A 294 28.64 -4.23 -13.97
CA HIS A 294 29.45 -5.05 -14.88
C HIS A 294 28.96 -6.50 -14.87
N LYS A 295 28.67 -7.04 -16.06
CA LYS A 295 28.16 -8.40 -16.25
C LYS A 295 29.25 -9.27 -16.88
N LYS A 296 29.42 -10.49 -16.36
CA LYS A 296 30.35 -11.48 -16.90
C LYS A 296 29.57 -12.64 -17.48
N TYR A 297 29.92 -13.02 -18.71
CA TYR A 297 29.27 -14.12 -19.44
C TYR A 297 30.29 -15.21 -19.75
N ARG A 298 29.79 -16.45 -19.84
CA ARG A 298 30.54 -17.59 -20.36
C ARG A 298 29.69 -18.25 -21.43
N ILE A 299 30.23 -18.33 -22.64
CA ILE A 299 29.57 -18.89 -23.82
C ILE A 299 30.38 -20.09 -24.29
N LEU A 300 29.70 -21.15 -24.71
CA LEU A 300 30.32 -22.28 -25.42
C LEU A 300 30.04 -22.07 -26.91
N VAL A 301 31.09 -22.10 -27.72
CA VAL A 301 31.00 -21.90 -29.18
C VAL A 301 31.51 -23.15 -29.86
N GLU A 302 30.70 -23.73 -30.74
CA GLU A 302 31.07 -24.79 -31.66
C GLU A 302 31.27 -24.18 -33.04
N ILE A 303 32.34 -24.56 -33.73
CA ILE A 303 32.73 -23.99 -35.01
C ILE A 303 32.90 -25.15 -36.00
N ASP A 304 32.19 -25.06 -37.12
CA ASP A 304 32.32 -26.02 -38.20
C ASP A 304 33.63 -25.81 -38.96
N GLY A 305 34.45 -26.86 -39.01
CA GLY A 305 35.75 -26.85 -39.70
C GLY A 305 36.94 -26.47 -38.81
N PRO A 306 38.17 -26.54 -39.35
CA PRO A 306 39.37 -26.21 -38.61
C PRO A 306 39.44 -24.70 -38.34
N LEU A 307 39.74 -24.33 -37.10
CA LEU A 307 40.00 -22.94 -36.69
C LEU A 307 41.46 -22.79 -36.28
N SER A 308 42.19 -21.91 -36.94
CA SER A 308 43.56 -21.60 -36.53
C SER A 308 43.58 -20.73 -35.26
N PHE A 309 44.64 -20.87 -34.46
CA PHE A 309 44.82 -20.04 -33.27
C PHE A 309 44.92 -18.54 -33.62
N SER A 310 45.48 -18.19 -34.78
CA SER A 310 45.55 -16.82 -35.28
C SER A 310 44.17 -16.23 -35.58
N GLU A 311 43.28 -16.99 -36.20
CA GLU A 311 41.91 -16.56 -36.49
C GLU A 311 41.11 -16.37 -35.19
N LEU A 312 41.22 -17.31 -34.26
CA LEU A 312 40.58 -17.19 -32.95
C LEU A 312 41.05 -15.94 -32.20
N LYS A 313 42.36 -15.71 -32.14
CA LYS A 313 42.94 -14.55 -31.45
C LYS A 313 42.47 -13.24 -32.10
N SER A 314 42.49 -13.15 -33.43
CA SER A 314 42.01 -11.96 -34.15
C SER A 314 40.54 -11.69 -33.91
N ALA A 315 39.70 -12.73 -33.88
CA ALA A 315 38.27 -12.60 -33.59
C ALA A 315 38.03 -12.11 -32.16
N LEU A 316 38.78 -12.63 -31.17
CA LEU A 316 38.67 -12.19 -29.79
C LEU A 316 39.09 -10.73 -29.58
N GLU A 317 40.15 -10.28 -30.26
CA GLU A 317 40.56 -8.87 -30.22
C GLU A 317 39.50 -7.94 -30.84
N ALA A 318 38.85 -8.36 -31.93
CA ALA A 318 37.77 -7.59 -32.56
C ALA A 318 36.50 -7.46 -31.69
N LEU A 319 36.32 -8.33 -30.70
CA LEU A 319 35.18 -8.31 -29.77
C LEU A 319 35.45 -7.48 -28.51
N LYS A 320 36.68 -7.00 -28.29
CA LYS A 320 36.96 -6.06 -27.19
C LYS A 320 36.37 -4.71 -27.58
N GLY A 321 35.33 -4.28 -26.85
CA GLY A 321 34.78 -2.93 -26.96
C GLY A 321 35.82 -1.86 -26.60
N VAL A 322 35.56 -0.62 -27.03
CA VAL A 322 36.37 0.57 -26.69
C VAL A 322 36.31 0.85 -25.19
#